data_AF-A0A355YPC1-F1
#
_entry.id   AF-A0A355YPC1-F1
#
_cell.length_a   1.000
_cell.length_b   1.000
_cell.length_c   1.000
_cell.angle_alpha   90.00
_cell.angle_beta   90.00
_cell.angle_gamma   90.00
#
_symmetry.space_group_name_H-M   'P 1'
#
loop_
_entity.id
_entity.type
_entity.pdbx_description
1 polymer ?
#
loop_
_entity_poly.entity_id
_entity_poly.type
_entity_poly.pdbx_seq_one_letter_code
_entity_poly.pdbx_strand_id
1 'polypeptide(L)'
;LRTVFFHDHLFANVHQQHGLFGALIIEEAGATFHNPQNGKELRFGTRAVIRRKDGTSFREFALFVHDFAFLFDRKGRPLNPPEVPGSHDDPGVMGINYCAEPMRERLRKKEDPAYLFSSLVHGDPATPIFEAYPGDELMFRLVDGAHEEQHSFNITGMSWRKEPADLKSPLAASQTLGVSEAFNLHVTQKYGAGDYLYYFGGIDDAWLGLWGIIRVHRRYRKHLQPLCRGNGRLMPLAPCPSKDDVVRRYEVVAVQKKLIYNRYGDHDPDGLVFVPLEDADRVLAGKCMPKPLILRANAGDWIEVILHNAWDPEHPIPYFSYPTVPLDQEYGACIIQSFGDMRNHRYHGLFGAVIIEPPGAKWYRNFTGKEDSFAEQAVITAPGTESFREYVLFIQNGIRLLDVKGNLIRTAAEDDGEPVDAEDTGEKGYNYRSERFANRLARDPRIWKVFSSKVHGDPATPVWKAYSGDRVIFRTVMPADKPRNTSIAIHDHLWREQRRDPFFRIIPLQGGVSIGNKFDMELLDGAGCPGDYLYRSGSFAWDVESGMWGIFRVMKQTLGCRCKGMCRKIRNCFR
;
A
#
# COMPACT_ATOMS: atom_id res chain seq x y z
N LEU A 1 -2.82 -28.67 -1.55
CA LEU A 1 -2.99 -27.88 -2.79
C LEU A 1 -4.33 -27.19 -2.73
N ARG A 2 -4.41 -25.90 -3.10
CA ARG A 2 -5.64 -25.09 -3.00
C ARG A 2 -6.07 -24.54 -4.36
N THR A 3 -5.14 -23.93 -5.08
CA THR A 3 -5.33 -23.45 -6.45
C THR A 3 -4.14 -23.92 -7.28
N VAL A 4 -4.43 -24.48 -8.45
CA VAL A 4 -3.42 -24.91 -9.42
C VAL A 4 -3.73 -24.19 -10.72
N PHE A 5 -2.85 -23.28 -11.13
CA PHE A 5 -2.91 -22.64 -12.43
C PHE A 5 -2.41 -23.59 -13.52
N PHE A 6 -3.05 -23.55 -14.68
CA PHE A 6 -2.59 -24.26 -15.87
C PHE A 6 -2.88 -23.43 -17.13
N HIS A 7 -2.03 -23.58 -18.13
CA HIS A 7 -2.16 -22.92 -19.42
C HIS A 7 -1.54 -23.79 -20.51
N ASP A 8 -1.64 -23.34 -21.76
CA ASP A 8 -0.98 -24.02 -22.89
C ASP A 8 0.56 -23.87 -22.84
N HIS A 9 1.26 -24.97 -23.07
CA HIS A 9 2.73 -25.02 -23.16
C HIS A 9 3.26 -25.19 -24.59
N LEU A 10 2.39 -25.32 -25.60
CA LEU A 10 2.81 -25.44 -26.99
C LEU A 10 3.11 -24.08 -27.61
N PHE A 11 2.28 -23.08 -27.34
CA PHE A 11 2.43 -21.70 -27.78
C PHE A 11 2.04 -20.72 -26.67
N ALA A 12 2.61 -20.90 -25.47
CA ALA A 12 2.29 -20.09 -24.29
C ALA A 12 2.29 -18.58 -24.57
N ASN A 13 3.33 -18.09 -25.26
CA ASN A 13 3.49 -16.68 -25.59
C ASN A 13 2.38 -16.11 -26.51
N VAL A 14 1.67 -16.95 -27.26
CA VAL A 14 0.58 -16.49 -28.16
C VAL A 14 -0.77 -16.77 -27.54
N HIS A 15 -1.00 -18.00 -27.07
CA HIS A 15 -2.33 -18.40 -26.62
C HIS A 15 -2.71 -17.83 -25.26
N GLN A 16 -1.75 -17.57 -24.35
CA GLN A 16 -2.05 -16.94 -23.06
C GLN A 16 -2.60 -15.52 -23.22
N GLN A 17 -2.03 -14.72 -24.15
CA GLN A 17 -2.52 -13.38 -24.49
C GLN A 17 -3.98 -13.40 -24.99
N HIS A 18 -4.42 -14.52 -25.55
CA HIS A 18 -5.80 -14.76 -25.97
C HIS A 18 -6.66 -15.48 -24.93
N GLY A 19 -6.14 -15.66 -23.71
CA GLY A 19 -6.90 -16.17 -22.59
C GLY A 19 -6.85 -17.67 -22.36
N LEU A 20 -5.91 -18.40 -22.99
CA LEU A 20 -5.79 -19.86 -22.85
C LEU A 20 -5.11 -20.26 -21.52
N PHE A 21 -5.84 -20.02 -20.44
CA PHE A 21 -5.48 -20.40 -19.09
C PHE A 21 -6.69 -20.88 -18.30
N GLY A 22 -6.44 -21.56 -17.18
CA GLY A 22 -7.46 -22.02 -16.25
C GLY A 22 -6.86 -22.33 -14.90
N ALA A 23 -7.73 -22.67 -13.94
CA ALA A 23 -7.28 -23.16 -12.65
C ALA A 23 -8.12 -24.35 -12.19
N LEU A 24 -7.45 -25.27 -11.51
CA LEU A 24 -8.09 -26.29 -10.70
C LEU A 24 -8.10 -25.81 -9.25
N ILE A 25 -9.30 -25.59 -8.72
CA ILE A 25 -9.52 -25.23 -7.32
C ILE A 25 -9.83 -26.51 -6.54
N ILE A 26 -9.13 -26.72 -5.43
CA ILE A 26 -9.23 -27.90 -4.59
C ILE A 26 -9.63 -27.46 -3.19
N GLU A 27 -10.77 -27.97 -2.75
CA GLU A 27 -11.30 -27.76 -1.41
C GLU A 27 -11.06 -28.95 -0.49
N GLU A 28 -11.33 -28.75 0.80
CA GLU A 28 -11.23 -29.80 1.80
C GLU A 28 -12.12 -31.03 1.49
N ALA A 29 -11.70 -32.18 1.99
CA ALA A 29 -12.42 -33.43 1.79
C ALA A 29 -13.83 -33.37 2.39
N GLY A 30 -14.84 -33.64 1.56
CA GLY A 30 -16.26 -33.58 1.93
C GLY A 30 -16.93 -32.23 1.70
N ALA A 31 -16.22 -31.24 1.15
CA ALA A 31 -16.84 -30.01 0.70
C ALA A 31 -17.79 -30.23 -0.50
N THR A 32 -18.87 -29.45 -0.57
CA THR A 32 -19.78 -29.42 -1.72
C THR A 32 -19.85 -28.02 -2.34
N PHE A 33 -20.05 -27.98 -3.66
CA PHE A 33 -19.94 -26.78 -4.48
C PHE A 33 -21.30 -26.37 -5.01
N HIS A 34 -21.70 -25.12 -4.78
CA HIS A 34 -23.05 -24.65 -5.10
C HIS A 34 -23.05 -23.34 -5.88
N ASN A 35 -23.99 -23.19 -6.80
CA ASN A 35 -24.21 -21.95 -7.53
C ASN A 35 -24.78 -20.88 -6.57
N PRO A 36 -24.15 -19.69 -6.44
CA PRO A 36 -24.61 -18.65 -5.52
C PRO A 36 -26.03 -18.11 -5.78
N GLN A 37 -26.54 -18.23 -7.01
CA GLN A 37 -27.85 -17.69 -7.40
C GLN A 37 -29.00 -18.63 -7.07
N ASN A 38 -28.80 -19.94 -7.25
CA ASN A 38 -29.88 -20.92 -7.19
C ASN A 38 -29.61 -22.11 -6.24
N GLY A 39 -28.43 -22.19 -5.62
CA GLY A 39 -28.05 -23.22 -4.65
C GLY A 39 -27.83 -24.63 -5.20
N LYS A 40 -28.02 -24.84 -6.52
CA LYS A 40 -27.78 -26.15 -7.16
C LYS A 40 -26.29 -26.46 -7.20
N GLU A 41 -25.97 -27.75 -7.31
CA GLU A 41 -24.59 -28.22 -7.46
C GLU A 41 -23.90 -27.53 -8.64
N LEU A 42 -22.66 -27.09 -8.40
CA LEU A 42 -21.82 -26.40 -9.38
C LEU A 42 -20.61 -27.27 -9.69
N ARG A 43 -20.37 -27.54 -10.98
CA ARG A 43 -19.19 -28.30 -11.43
C ARG A 43 -18.01 -27.43 -11.83
N PHE A 44 -18.28 -26.22 -12.32
CA PHE A 44 -17.28 -25.26 -12.79
C PHE A 44 -17.86 -23.85 -12.74
N GLY A 45 -16.99 -22.84 -12.67
CA GLY A 45 -17.36 -21.43 -12.69
C GLY A 45 -16.41 -20.59 -11.84
N THR A 46 -16.49 -19.26 -11.98
CA THR A 46 -15.66 -18.31 -11.23
C THR A 46 -16.29 -17.84 -9.93
N ARG A 47 -17.50 -18.30 -9.61
CA ARG A 47 -18.24 -17.94 -8.40
C ARG A 47 -18.94 -19.17 -7.84
N ALA A 48 -18.67 -19.50 -6.58
CA ALA A 48 -19.26 -20.65 -5.90
C ALA A 48 -19.64 -20.29 -4.45
N VAL A 49 -20.57 -21.06 -3.90
CA VAL A 49 -20.73 -21.21 -2.45
C VAL A 49 -20.17 -22.57 -2.10
N ILE A 50 -19.15 -22.58 -1.25
CA ILE A 50 -18.52 -23.79 -0.77
C ILE A 50 -19.12 -24.13 0.57
N ARG A 51 -19.73 -25.31 0.69
CA ARG A 51 -20.20 -25.83 1.96
C ARG A 51 -19.16 -26.81 2.49
N ARG A 52 -18.62 -26.51 3.66
CA ARG A 52 -17.63 -27.30 4.37
C ARG A 52 -18.25 -28.55 4.98
N LYS A 53 -17.40 -29.51 5.33
CA LYS A 53 -17.84 -30.76 5.99
C LYS A 53 -18.51 -30.49 7.34
N ASP A 54 -18.08 -29.45 8.04
CA ASP A 54 -18.62 -29.03 9.34
C ASP A 54 -19.98 -28.29 9.24
N GLY A 55 -20.52 -28.13 8.02
CA GLY A 55 -21.77 -27.44 7.76
C GLY A 55 -21.66 -25.91 7.68
N THR A 56 -20.48 -25.32 7.87
CA THR A 56 -20.23 -23.91 7.50
C THR A 56 -20.23 -23.77 5.98
N SER A 57 -20.33 -22.53 5.52
CA SER A 57 -20.16 -22.22 4.09
C SER A 57 -19.55 -20.84 3.91
N PHE A 58 -18.86 -20.64 2.80
CA PHE A 58 -18.27 -19.36 2.40
C PHE A 58 -18.50 -19.10 0.91
N ARG A 59 -18.32 -17.86 0.48
CA ARG A 59 -18.36 -17.48 -0.93
C ARG A 59 -16.95 -17.58 -1.51
N GLU A 60 -16.83 -18.25 -2.64
CA GLU A 60 -15.59 -18.39 -3.37
C GLU A 60 -15.68 -17.64 -4.70
N PHE A 61 -14.64 -16.86 -4.99
CA PHE A 61 -14.49 -16.12 -6.23
C PHE A 61 -13.12 -16.43 -6.85
N ALA A 62 -13.10 -16.82 -8.11
CA ALA A 62 -11.87 -17.03 -8.87
C ALA A 62 -11.60 -15.82 -9.78
N LEU A 63 -10.39 -15.28 -9.68
CA LEU A 63 -9.93 -14.11 -10.41
C LEU A 63 -8.67 -14.50 -11.19
N PHE A 64 -8.80 -14.46 -12.50
CA PHE A 64 -7.71 -14.58 -13.45
C PHE A 64 -7.37 -13.18 -13.94
N VAL A 65 -6.26 -12.66 -13.45
CA VAL A 65 -5.69 -11.40 -13.91
C VAL A 65 -4.85 -11.71 -15.14
N HIS A 66 -4.88 -10.84 -16.13
CA HIS A 66 -3.99 -10.97 -17.27
C HIS A 66 -3.74 -9.59 -17.89
N ASP A 67 -2.49 -9.35 -18.25
CA ASP A 67 -2.05 -8.26 -19.10
C ASP A 67 -2.20 -8.65 -20.59
N PHE A 68 -1.76 -7.76 -21.49
CA PHE A 68 -1.67 -8.01 -22.94
C PHE A 68 -3.00 -8.46 -23.57
N ALA A 69 -4.14 -7.98 -23.03
CA ALA A 69 -5.46 -8.31 -23.55
C ALA A 69 -5.77 -7.45 -24.79
N PHE A 70 -5.60 -8.03 -25.98
CA PHE A 70 -5.92 -7.37 -27.24
C PHE A 70 -7.43 -7.16 -27.42
N LEU A 71 -7.93 -6.02 -26.95
CA LEU A 71 -9.33 -5.61 -27.13
C LEU A 71 -9.49 -4.63 -28.28
N PHE A 72 -10.68 -4.66 -28.89
CA PHE A 72 -11.05 -3.78 -29.98
C PHE A 72 -12.37 -3.07 -29.66
N ASP A 73 -12.47 -1.81 -30.04
CA ASP A 73 -13.72 -1.07 -29.92
C ASP A 73 -14.77 -1.55 -30.93
N ARG A 74 -16.00 -1.03 -30.82
CA ARG A 74 -17.10 -1.39 -31.73
C ARG A 74 -16.82 -1.12 -33.21
N LYS A 75 -15.84 -0.28 -33.54
CA LYS A 75 -15.41 0.04 -34.91
C LYS A 75 -14.27 -0.86 -35.38
N GLY A 76 -13.88 -1.87 -34.60
CA GLY A 76 -12.77 -2.75 -34.90
C GLY A 76 -11.40 -2.10 -34.72
N ARG A 77 -11.31 -1.00 -33.97
CA ARG A 77 -10.03 -0.33 -33.70
C ARG A 77 -9.42 -0.89 -32.41
N PRO A 78 -8.13 -1.24 -32.38
CA PRO A 78 -7.49 -1.77 -31.18
C PRO A 78 -7.53 -0.72 -30.05
N LEU A 79 -7.76 -1.19 -28.83
CA LEU A 79 -7.56 -0.43 -27.60
C LEU A 79 -6.08 -0.56 -27.22
N ASN A 80 -5.41 0.57 -27.00
CA ASN A 80 -3.98 0.65 -26.68
C ASN A 80 -3.09 -0.17 -27.66
N PRO A 81 -3.08 0.16 -28.96
CA PRO A 81 -2.23 -0.54 -29.91
C PRO A 81 -0.74 -0.33 -29.61
N PRO A 82 0.14 -1.32 -29.86
CA PRO A 82 1.57 -1.13 -29.76
C PRO A 82 2.03 -0.04 -30.75
N GLU A 83 3.11 0.67 -30.43
CA GLU A 83 3.65 1.72 -31.31
C GLU A 83 4.11 1.14 -32.66
N VAL A 84 4.73 -0.05 -32.63
CA VAL A 84 5.16 -0.80 -33.81
C VAL A 84 4.77 -2.28 -33.72
N PRO A 85 4.53 -2.98 -34.85
CA PRO A 85 4.26 -4.42 -34.82
C PRO A 85 5.43 -5.20 -34.21
N GLY A 86 5.15 -5.97 -33.15
CA GLY A 86 6.18 -6.73 -32.42
C GLY A 86 6.98 -5.90 -31.41
N SER A 87 6.51 -4.70 -31.04
CA SER A 87 7.09 -3.93 -29.94
C SER A 87 7.10 -4.73 -28.63
N HIS A 88 8.09 -4.43 -27.79
CA HIS A 88 8.16 -4.91 -26.41
C HIS A 88 7.36 -4.04 -25.43
N ASP A 89 6.74 -2.94 -25.89
CA ASP A 89 5.79 -2.17 -25.08
C ASP A 89 4.60 -3.04 -24.65
N ASP A 90 3.79 -2.57 -23.70
CA ASP A 90 2.57 -3.25 -23.20
C ASP A 90 1.33 -2.98 -24.08
N PRO A 91 1.04 -3.77 -25.12
CA PRO A 91 -0.14 -3.56 -25.94
C PRO A 91 -1.41 -4.05 -25.25
N GLY A 92 -2.53 -3.52 -25.71
CA GLY A 92 -3.84 -3.94 -25.24
C GLY A 92 -4.15 -3.37 -23.87
N VAL A 93 -5.18 -3.94 -23.25
CA VAL A 93 -5.59 -3.57 -21.91
C VAL A 93 -5.28 -4.70 -20.94
N MET A 94 -5.68 -4.53 -19.69
CA MET A 94 -5.58 -5.56 -18.68
C MET A 94 -6.97 -6.07 -18.31
N GLY A 95 -7.08 -7.36 -18.04
CA GLY A 95 -8.35 -8.05 -17.84
C GLY A 95 -8.44 -8.86 -16.56
N ILE A 96 -9.67 -8.99 -16.06
CA ILE A 96 -10.07 -9.87 -14.96
C ILE A 96 -11.15 -10.79 -15.50
N ASN A 97 -10.86 -12.08 -15.60
CA ASN A 97 -11.77 -13.08 -16.17
C ASN A 97 -12.28 -12.66 -17.57
N TYR A 98 -11.38 -12.16 -18.43
CA TYR A 98 -11.67 -11.66 -19.77
C TYR A 98 -12.52 -10.37 -19.83
N CYS A 99 -12.72 -9.69 -18.70
CA CYS A 99 -13.43 -8.41 -18.62
C CYS A 99 -12.49 -7.30 -18.19
N ALA A 100 -12.64 -6.10 -18.76
CA ALA A 100 -11.85 -4.93 -18.42
C ALA A 100 -12.77 -3.71 -18.28
N GLU A 101 -12.43 -2.78 -17.38
CA GLU A 101 -13.12 -1.49 -17.24
C GLU A 101 -12.10 -0.33 -17.34
N PRO A 102 -11.55 -0.03 -18.54
CA PRO A 102 -10.54 1.02 -18.68
C PRO A 102 -11.09 2.38 -18.25
N MET A 103 -10.35 3.10 -17.39
CA MET A 103 -10.79 4.39 -16.82
C MET A 103 -11.07 5.43 -17.89
N ARG A 104 -10.32 5.40 -19.00
CA ARG A 104 -10.50 6.30 -20.15
C ARG A 104 -11.93 6.27 -20.71
N GLU A 105 -12.61 5.13 -20.65
CA GLU A 105 -13.98 5.00 -21.15
C GLU A 105 -15.00 5.69 -20.25
N ARG A 106 -14.70 5.81 -18.94
CA ARG A 106 -15.49 6.57 -17.97
C ARG A 106 -15.16 8.06 -17.96
N LEU A 107 -13.88 8.41 -18.13
CA LEU A 107 -13.38 9.80 -18.11
C LEU A 107 -13.53 10.54 -19.44
N ARG A 108 -14.66 10.36 -20.14
CA ARG A 108 -14.92 11.09 -21.41
C ARG A 108 -15.22 12.57 -21.12
N LYS A 109 -15.21 13.42 -22.16
CA LYS A 109 -15.16 14.90 -22.03
C LYS A 109 -16.06 15.47 -20.92
N LYS A 110 -15.46 16.18 -19.96
CA LYS A 110 -16.07 16.90 -18.82
C LYS A 110 -16.58 16.05 -17.65
N GLU A 111 -16.17 14.79 -17.56
CA GLU A 111 -16.41 13.96 -16.38
C GLU A 111 -15.43 14.29 -15.25
N ASP A 112 -15.91 14.25 -14.01
CA ASP A 112 -15.13 14.54 -12.81
C ASP A 112 -14.48 13.23 -12.29
N PRO A 113 -13.13 13.18 -12.17
CA PRO A 113 -12.41 11.97 -11.76
C PRO A 113 -12.83 11.47 -10.37
N ALA A 114 -13.41 12.31 -9.52
CA ALA A 114 -13.91 11.91 -8.21
C ALA A 114 -15.04 10.86 -8.29
N TYR A 115 -15.75 10.78 -9.41
CA TYR A 115 -16.85 9.83 -9.62
C TYR A 115 -16.47 8.61 -10.47
N LEU A 116 -15.20 8.44 -10.80
CA LEU A 116 -14.71 7.36 -11.67
C LEU A 116 -15.24 5.97 -11.28
N PHE A 117 -15.21 5.64 -10.00
CA PHE A 117 -15.67 4.34 -9.46
C PHE A 117 -17.16 4.30 -9.09
N SER A 118 -17.89 5.39 -9.32
CA SER A 118 -19.29 5.51 -8.90
C SER A 118 -20.22 4.75 -9.84
N SER A 119 -20.78 3.65 -9.36
CA SER A 119 -21.89 2.97 -10.03
C SER A 119 -23.13 3.84 -10.20
N LEU A 120 -23.30 4.88 -9.37
CA LEU A 120 -24.43 5.81 -9.50
C LEU A 120 -24.30 6.73 -10.72
N VAL A 121 -23.06 7.07 -11.10
CA VAL A 121 -22.78 7.99 -12.21
C VAL A 121 -22.60 7.21 -13.52
N HIS A 122 -21.78 6.14 -13.49
CA HIS A 122 -21.39 5.42 -14.71
C HIS A 122 -22.07 4.05 -14.87
N GLY A 123 -22.82 3.58 -13.87
CA GLY A 123 -23.24 2.18 -13.79
C GLY A 123 -22.13 1.26 -13.28
N ASP A 124 -22.50 0.01 -13.03
CA ASP A 124 -21.56 -1.00 -12.57
C ASP A 124 -20.47 -1.28 -13.62
N PRO A 125 -19.23 -1.59 -13.18
CA PRO A 125 -18.16 -1.93 -14.09
C PRO A 125 -18.43 -3.25 -14.83
N ALA A 126 -17.86 -3.41 -16.01
CA ALA A 126 -17.90 -4.64 -16.79
C ALA A 126 -17.09 -5.77 -16.13
N THR A 127 -16.14 -5.43 -15.26
CA THR A 127 -15.38 -6.39 -14.47
C THR A 127 -16.26 -7.15 -13.47
N PRO A 128 -15.81 -8.31 -12.95
CA PRO A 128 -16.64 -9.14 -12.10
C PRO A 128 -17.14 -8.46 -10.81
N ILE A 129 -18.45 -8.22 -10.70
CA ILE A 129 -19.07 -7.82 -9.44
C ILE A 129 -19.16 -9.01 -8.48
N PHE A 130 -18.53 -8.89 -7.31
CA PHE A 130 -18.62 -9.92 -6.26
C PHE A 130 -19.71 -9.56 -5.25
N GLU A 131 -20.76 -10.37 -5.19
CA GLU A 131 -21.90 -10.08 -4.33
C GLU A 131 -21.86 -10.89 -3.03
N ALA A 132 -22.12 -10.22 -1.91
CA ALA A 132 -22.15 -10.83 -0.59
C ALA A 132 -23.19 -10.19 0.34
N TYR A 133 -23.35 -10.77 1.53
CA TYR A 133 -24.03 -10.14 2.67
C TYR A 133 -23.02 -9.78 3.77
N PRO A 134 -23.36 -8.84 4.68
CA PRO A 134 -22.50 -8.44 5.79
C PRO A 134 -22.07 -9.65 6.62
N GLY A 135 -20.75 -9.84 6.77
CA GLY A 135 -20.16 -10.92 7.55
C GLY A 135 -20.12 -12.30 6.87
N ASP A 136 -20.50 -12.41 5.60
CA ASP A 136 -20.19 -13.61 4.82
C ASP A 136 -18.67 -13.86 4.81
N GLU A 137 -18.23 -15.10 4.89
CA GLU A 137 -16.82 -15.43 4.65
C GLU A 137 -16.54 -15.36 3.14
N LEU A 138 -15.47 -14.66 2.72
CA LEU A 138 -15.07 -14.54 1.32
C LEU A 138 -13.71 -15.19 1.08
N MET A 139 -13.61 -15.99 0.03
CA MET A 139 -12.39 -16.60 -0.46
C MET A 139 -12.14 -16.13 -1.90
N PHE A 140 -11.07 -15.38 -2.11
CA PHE A 140 -10.61 -15.00 -3.44
C PHE A 140 -9.47 -15.93 -3.87
N ARG A 141 -9.66 -16.66 -4.97
CA ARG A 141 -8.62 -17.44 -5.65
C ARG A 141 -8.02 -16.52 -6.71
N LEU A 142 -6.96 -15.83 -6.35
CA LEU A 142 -6.28 -14.90 -7.22
C LEU A 142 -5.19 -15.65 -7.98
N VAL A 143 -5.21 -15.54 -9.30
CA VAL A 143 -4.25 -16.19 -10.19
C VAL A 143 -3.76 -15.16 -11.18
N ASP A 144 -2.44 -15.13 -11.34
CA ASP A 144 -1.82 -14.36 -12.40
C ASP A 144 -1.71 -15.20 -13.68
N GLY A 145 -2.60 -14.92 -14.62
CA GLY A 145 -2.54 -15.43 -15.99
C GLY A 145 -1.75 -14.51 -16.93
N ALA A 146 -1.13 -13.44 -16.40
CA ALA A 146 -0.33 -12.48 -17.15
C ALA A 146 0.89 -13.12 -17.81
N HIS A 147 1.42 -12.38 -18.77
CA HIS A 147 2.55 -12.74 -19.59
C HIS A 147 3.85 -12.09 -19.11
N GLU A 148 3.78 -10.84 -18.65
CA GLU A 148 4.97 -10.06 -18.30
C GLU A 148 4.84 -9.37 -16.94
N GLU A 149 3.74 -8.65 -16.72
CA GLU A 149 3.67 -7.65 -15.66
C GLU A 149 3.45 -8.24 -14.27
N GLN A 150 3.88 -7.47 -13.26
CA GLN A 150 3.58 -7.77 -11.87
C GLN A 150 2.42 -6.92 -11.39
N HIS A 151 1.46 -7.55 -10.74
CA HIS A 151 0.26 -6.87 -10.28
C HIS A 151 0.23 -6.72 -8.75
N SER A 152 -0.58 -5.79 -8.23
CA SER A 152 -0.73 -5.61 -6.78
C SER A 152 -2.20 -5.50 -6.37
N PHE A 153 -2.81 -6.61 -6.00
CA PHE A 153 -4.24 -6.68 -5.69
C PHE A 153 -4.57 -6.05 -4.33
N ASN A 154 -5.53 -5.13 -4.30
CA ASN A 154 -6.01 -4.42 -3.11
C ASN A 154 -7.54 -4.56 -2.97
N ILE A 155 -8.03 -4.59 -1.73
CA ILE A 155 -9.46 -4.41 -1.42
C ILE A 155 -9.61 -3.28 -0.40
N THR A 156 -10.32 -2.21 -0.74
CA THR A 156 -10.55 -1.13 0.20
C THR A 156 -11.41 -1.59 1.37
N GLY A 157 -11.04 -1.21 2.60
CA GLY A 157 -11.80 -1.54 3.81
C GLY A 157 -11.79 -3.02 4.22
N MET A 158 -11.03 -3.89 3.54
CA MET A 158 -10.91 -5.30 3.91
C MET A 158 -9.44 -5.71 4.04
N SER A 159 -9.18 -6.72 4.86
CA SER A 159 -7.85 -7.32 4.97
C SER A 159 -7.94 -8.82 5.21
N TRP A 160 -6.86 -9.53 4.88
CA TRP A 160 -6.74 -10.98 4.99
C TRP A 160 -5.37 -11.35 5.54
N ARG A 161 -5.20 -12.59 6.00
CA ARG A 161 -3.87 -13.09 6.38
C ARG A 161 -3.08 -13.42 5.12
N LYS A 162 -1.80 -13.01 5.05
CA LYS A 162 -0.92 -13.36 3.92
C LYS A 162 -0.89 -14.87 3.68
N GLU A 163 -0.74 -15.64 4.77
CA GLU A 163 -0.82 -17.09 4.77
C GLU A 163 -2.11 -17.54 5.47
N PRO A 164 -3.16 -17.96 4.72
CA PRO A 164 -4.47 -18.22 5.32
C PRO A 164 -4.49 -19.36 6.34
N ALA A 165 -3.51 -20.27 6.28
CA ALA A 165 -3.40 -21.41 7.20
C ALA A 165 -2.62 -21.06 8.48
N ASP A 166 -1.86 -19.96 8.48
CA ASP A 166 -1.08 -19.53 9.64
C ASP A 166 -1.78 -18.40 10.40
N LEU A 167 -2.20 -18.70 11.63
CA LEU A 167 -2.85 -17.74 12.52
C LEU A 167 -1.91 -16.64 13.03
N LYS A 168 -0.59 -16.83 12.93
CA LYS A 168 0.43 -15.82 13.26
C LYS A 168 0.76 -14.92 12.06
N SER A 169 0.31 -15.30 10.87
CA SER A 169 0.55 -14.54 9.66
C SER A 169 -0.03 -13.13 9.74
N PRO A 170 0.73 -12.11 9.30
CA PRO A 170 0.28 -10.73 9.36
C PRO A 170 -0.94 -10.52 8.47
N LEU A 171 -1.75 -9.54 8.87
CA LEU A 171 -2.81 -9.02 8.00
C LEU A 171 -2.20 -8.15 6.90
N ALA A 172 -2.65 -8.40 5.69
CA ALA A 172 -2.38 -7.62 4.49
C ALA A 172 -3.70 -7.05 3.93
N ALA A 173 -3.60 -5.85 3.37
CA ALA A 173 -4.66 -5.22 2.58
C ALA A 173 -4.30 -5.18 1.09
N SER A 174 -3.10 -5.65 0.75
CA SER A 174 -2.53 -5.68 -0.59
C SER A 174 -1.73 -6.98 -0.77
N GLN A 175 -1.81 -7.60 -1.95
CA GLN A 175 -1.05 -8.78 -2.32
C GLN A 175 -0.42 -8.57 -3.70
N THR A 176 0.90 -8.47 -3.72
CA THR A 176 1.69 -8.49 -4.96
C THR A 176 1.76 -9.92 -5.47
N LEU A 177 1.62 -10.06 -6.78
CA LEU A 177 1.77 -11.32 -7.49
C LEU A 177 2.50 -11.08 -8.81
N GLY A 178 3.29 -12.06 -9.22
CA GLY A 178 3.86 -12.11 -10.55
C GLY A 178 3.30 -13.27 -11.37
N VAL A 179 3.73 -13.31 -12.63
CA VAL A 179 3.37 -14.31 -13.63
C VAL A 179 3.31 -15.72 -13.06
N SER A 180 2.17 -16.40 -13.27
CA SER A 180 1.90 -17.78 -12.84
C SER A 180 1.83 -18.01 -11.32
N GLU A 181 1.81 -16.97 -10.49
CA GLU A 181 1.54 -17.12 -9.06
C GLU A 181 0.04 -17.28 -8.77
N ALA A 182 -0.27 -17.99 -7.67
CA ALA A 182 -1.63 -18.16 -7.19
C ALA A 182 -1.72 -17.91 -5.68
N PHE A 183 -2.59 -16.99 -5.29
CA PHE A 183 -2.86 -16.64 -3.90
C PHE A 183 -4.29 -16.96 -3.51
N ASN A 184 -4.50 -17.22 -2.21
CA ASN A 184 -5.80 -17.54 -1.63
C ASN A 184 -6.10 -16.49 -0.58
N LEU A 185 -6.95 -15.52 -0.87
CA LEU A 185 -7.21 -14.39 0.03
C LEU A 185 -8.49 -14.69 0.82
N HIS A 186 -8.32 -15.03 2.09
CA HIS A 186 -9.43 -15.42 2.96
C HIS A 186 -9.85 -14.25 3.86
N VAL A 187 -10.94 -13.57 3.48
CA VAL A 187 -11.53 -12.48 4.25
C VAL A 187 -12.53 -13.05 5.24
N THR A 188 -12.16 -12.99 6.52
CA THR A 188 -12.97 -13.46 7.66
C THR A 188 -13.33 -12.32 8.62
N GLN A 189 -12.75 -11.14 8.43
CA GLN A 189 -13.07 -9.96 9.21
C GLN A 189 -14.47 -9.47 8.88
N LYS A 190 -15.13 -8.85 9.86
CA LYS A 190 -16.47 -8.31 9.69
C LYS A 190 -16.42 -7.08 8.81
N TYR A 191 -17.36 -6.99 7.88
CA TYR A 191 -17.55 -5.84 7.00
C TYR A 191 -19.04 -5.51 6.90
N GLY A 192 -19.34 -4.22 6.73
CA GLY A 192 -20.70 -3.71 6.62
C GLY A 192 -21.28 -3.82 5.21
N ALA A 193 -22.56 -3.47 5.06
CA ALA A 193 -23.16 -3.30 3.75
C ALA A 193 -22.59 -2.06 3.04
N GLY A 194 -22.41 -2.15 1.72
CA GLY A 194 -21.79 -1.10 0.90
C GLY A 194 -21.11 -1.70 -0.33
N ASP A 195 -20.64 -0.83 -1.21
CA ASP A 195 -19.77 -1.21 -2.32
C ASP A 195 -18.32 -0.93 -1.91
N TYR A 196 -17.47 -1.95 -2.02
CA TYR A 196 -16.03 -1.87 -1.74
C TYR A 196 -15.27 -1.99 -3.05
N LEU A 197 -14.25 -1.16 -3.23
CA LEU A 197 -13.40 -1.18 -4.42
C LEU A 197 -12.37 -2.30 -4.25
N TYR A 198 -12.32 -3.23 -5.20
CA TYR A 198 -11.13 -4.03 -5.41
C TYR A 198 -10.40 -3.48 -6.64
N TYR A 199 -9.09 -3.37 -6.58
CA TYR A 199 -8.30 -2.79 -7.65
C TYR A 199 -6.86 -3.29 -7.59
N PHE A 200 -6.15 -3.15 -8.69
CA PHE A 200 -4.72 -3.43 -8.76
C PHE A 200 -3.94 -2.11 -8.69
N GLY A 201 -2.91 -2.09 -7.85
CA GLY A 201 -2.33 -0.87 -7.28
C GLY A 201 -1.57 0.00 -8.28
N GLY A 202 -0.97 -0.62 -9.30
CA GLY A 202 -0.36 0.04 -10.44
C GLY A 202 -1.33 1.03 -11.06
N ILE A 203 -0.85 2.24 -11.38
CA ILE A 203 -1.75 3.21 -12.01
C ILE A 203 -2.18 2.75 -13.40
N ASP A 204 -1.26 2.18 -14.15
CA ASP A 204 -1.44 1.45 -15.40
C ASP A 204 -2.46 0.31 -15.24
N ASP A 205 -2.31 -0.55 -14.21
CA ASP A 205 -3.24 -1.63 -13.90
C ASP A 205 -4.69 -1.12 -13.83
N ALA A 206 -4.92 -0.17 -12.92
CA ALA A 206 -6.24 0.37 -12.68
C ALA A 206 -6.73 1.16 -13.91
N TRP A 207 -5.85 1.91 -14.57
CA TRP A 207 -6.17 2.74 -15.75
C TRP A 207 -6.60 1.89 -16.94
N LEU A 208 -5.93 0.76 -17.18
CA LEU A 208 -6.21 -0.18 -18.25
C LEU A 208 -7.37 -1.13 -17.93
N GLY A 209 -7.78 -1.23 -16.66
CA GLY A 209 -9.10 -1.77 -16.31
C GLY A 209 -9.12 -2.84 -15.24
N LEU A 210 -8.02 -3.04 -14.49
CA LEU A 210 -7.95 -3.96 -13.37
C LEU A 210 -8.55 -3.38 -12.09
N TRP A 211 -9.85 -3.16 -12.09
CA TRP A 211 -10.60 -2.78 -10.89
C TRP A 211 -12.06 -3.20 -11.00
N GLY A 212 -12.76 -3.29 -9.87
CA GLY A 212 -14.20 -3.51 -9.83
C GLY A 212 -14.75 -3.39 -8.41
N ILE A 213 -15.95 -3.92 -8.18
CA ILE A 213 -16.65 -3.76 -6.89
C ILE A 213 -17.04 -5.08 -6.23
N ILE A 214 -16.84 -5.14 -4.92
CA ILE A 214 -17.51 -6.10 -4.03
C ILE A 214 -18.76 -5.41 -3.51
N ARG A 215 -19.93 -5.91 -3.89
CA ARG A 215 -21.23 -5.38 -3.48
C ARG A 215 -21.80 -6.17 -2.31
N VAL A 216 -21.84 -5.55 -1.14
CA VAL A 216 -22.38 -6.14 0.08
C VAL A 216 -23.80 -5.64 0.33
N HIS A 217 -24.78 -6.49 0.07
CA HIS A 217 -26.20 -6.11 0.13
C HIS A 217 -26.72 -6.03 1.56
N ARG A 218 -27.37 -4.92 1.90
CA ARG A 218 -28.09 -4.78 3.19
C ARG A 218 -29.37 -5.61 3.25
N ARG A 219 -29.95 -6.01 2.12
CA ARG A 219 -31.24 -6.72 2.09
C ARG A 219 -31.13 -7.94 1.21
N TYR A 220 -31.91 -8.96 1.56
CA TYR A 220 -32.04 -10.17 0.76
C TYR A 220 -32.30 -9.85 -0.72
N ARG A 221 -31.58 -10.54 -1.61
CA ARG A 221 -31.74 -10.48 -3.06
C ARG A 221 -32.16 -11.84 -3.59
N LYS A 222 -33.17 -11.85 -4.47
CA LYS A 222 -33.70 -13.09 -5.07
C LYS A 222 -32.64 -13.88 -5.83
N HIS A 223 -31.66 -13.19 -6.42
CA HIS A 223 -30.57 -13.78 -7.21
C HIS A 223 -29.30 -14.08 -6.41
N LEU A 224 -29.32 -13.93 -5.08
CA LEU A 224 -28.16 -14.21 -4.21
C LEU A 224 -28.61 -14.98 -2.98
N GLN A 225 -28.36 -16.29 -2.98
CA GLN A 225 -28.71 -17.14 -1.85
C GLN A 225 -27.87 -16.78 -0.60
N PRO A 226 -28.49 -16.72 0.58
CA PRO A 226 -27.80 -16.68 1.86
C PRO A 226 -27.00 -17.95 2.11
N LEU A 227 -25.94 -17.83 2.90
CA LEU A 227 -25.12 -18.96 3.35
C LEU A 227 -25.86 -19.82 4.39
N CYS A 228 -25.53 -21.12 4.49
CA CYS A 228 -26.29 -22.10 5.28
C CYS A 228 -26.21 -21.88 6.81
N ARG A 229 -25.31 -21.03 7.30
CA ARG A 229 -25.31 -20.55 8.68
C ARG A 229 -26.05 -19.22 8.78
N GLY A 230 -27.21 -19.25 9.45
CA GLY A 230 -27.85 -18.06 10.00
C GLY A 230 -29.30 -17.88 9.58
N ASN A 231 -30.20 -18.54 10.31
CA ASN A 231 -31.53 -17.97 10.52
C ASN A 231 -31.34 -16.57 11.11
N GLY A 232 -31.50 -15.54 10.27
CA GLY A 232 -31.71 -14.15 10.65
C GLY A 232 -30.60 -13.52 11.48
N ARG A 233 -29.65 -12.88 10.82
CA ARG A 233 -29.39 -11.45 11.00
C ARG A 233 -28.33 -11.00 10.00
N LEU A 234 -28.73 -10.13 9.08
CA LEU A 234 -27.84 -9.06 8.61
C LEU A 234 -27.08 -8.56 9.84
N MET A 235 -25.75 -8.60 9.81
CA MET A 235 -25.00 -8.06 10.94
C MET A 235 -25.51 -6.64 11.23
N PRO A 236 -25.69 -6.27 12.51
CA PRO A 236 -26.03 -4.90 12.85
C PRO A 236 -25.02 -3.96 12.18
N LEU A 237 -25.46 -2.74 11.90
CA LEU A 237 -24.57 -1.68 11.44
C LEU A 237 -23.31 -1.66 12.31
N ALA A 238 -22.17 -1.26 11.71
CA ALA A 238 -20.94 -1.07 12.46
C ALA A 238 -21.25 -0.33 13.77
N PRO A 239 -20.69 -0.77 14.91
CA PRO A 239 -20.97 -0.13 16.18
C PRO A 239 -20.68 1.37 16.08
N CYS A 240 -21.39 2.18 16.87
CA CYS A 240 -21.01 3.57 17.10
C CYS A 240 -20.22 3.62 18.41
N PRO A 241 -19.29 4.58 18.56
CA PRO A 241 -18.61 4.79 19.85
C PRO A 241 -19.65 5.07 20.95
N SER A 242 -19.53 4.35 22.06
CA SER A 242 -20.25 4.61 23.31
C SER A 242 -19.68 5.83 24.03
N LYS A 243 -20.33 6.28 25.12
CA LYS A 243 -19.84 7.43 25.89
C LYS A 243 -18.50 7.20 26.58
N ASP A 244 -18.16 5.95 26.85
CA ASP A 244 -16.93 5.56 27.57
C ASP A 244 -15.78 5.23 26.61
N ASP A 245 -16.05 5.18 25.29
CA ASP A 245 -15.04 4.90 24.29
C ASP A 245 -14.12 6.10 24.05
N VAL A 246 -12.83 5.82 23.90
CA VAL A 246 -11.83 6.85 23.57
C VAL A 246 -11.90 7.16 22.09
N VAL A 247 -12.38 8.35 21.73
CA VAL A 247 -12.38 8.85 20.34
C VAL A 247 -11.21 9.80 20.12
N ARG A 248 -10.24 9.40 19.29
CA ARG A 248 -9.13 10.24 18.83
C ARG A 248 -9.56 11.01 17.59
N ARG A 249 -9.61 12.33 17.73
CA ARG A 249 -9.94 13.27 16.66
C ARG A 249 -8.69 13.82 16.01
N TYR A 250 -8.63 13.76 14.70
CA TYR A 250 -7.58 14.33 13.87
C TYR A 250 -8.17 15.31 12.87
N GLU A 251 -7.78 16.57 12.95
CA GLU A 251 -8.10 17.58 11.94
C GLU A 251 -6.93 17.70 10.97
N VAL A 252 -7.19 17.37 9.71
CA VAL A 252 -6.20 17.29 8.64
C VAL A 252 -6.66 18.21 7.51
N VAL A 253 -5.74 18.91 6.87
CA VAL A 253 -6.02 19.69 5.66
C VAL A 253 -5.16 19.19 4.50
N ALA A 254 -5.77 19.02 3.34
CA ALA A 254 -5.08 18.81 2.08
C ALA A 254 -4.71 20.17 1.47
N VAL A 255 -3.43 20.40 1.23
CA VAL A 255 -2.91 21.65 0.65
C VAL A 255 -2.03 21.37 -0.57
N GLN A 256 -1.96 22.33 -1.49
CA GLN A 256 -1.01 22.32 -2.59
C GLN A 256 0.18 23.21 -2.25
N LYS A 257 1.40 22.69 -2.40
CA LYS A 257 2.64 23.38 -2.06
C LYS A 257 3.82 22.80 -2.84
N LYS A 258 4.68 23.68 -3.36
CA LYS A 258 6.00 23.29 -3.86
C LYS A 258 6.79 22.49 -2.80
N LEU A 259 7.12 21.24 -3.12
CA LEU A 259 7.89 20.34 -2.26
C LEU A 259 9.35 20.34 -2.68
N ILE A 260 10.24 20.74 -1.78
CA ILE A 260 11.69 20.68 -2.00
C ILE A 260 12.22 19.36 -1.42
N TYR A 261 12.76 18.49 -2.29
CA TYR A 261 13.15 17.12 -1.94
C TYR A 261 14.56 17.03 -1.37
N ASN A 262 15.44 17.99 -1.69
CA ASN A 262 16.82 17.97 -1.21
C ASN A 262 17.47 19.34 -1.12
N ARG A 263 18.68 19.36 -0.53
CA ARG A 263 19.50 20.56 -0.35
C ARG A 263 20.00 21.21 -1.65
N TYR A 264 19.90 20.49 -2.77
CA TYR A 264 20.35 20.95 -4.08
C TYR A 264 19.27 21.78 -4.81
N GLY A 265 18.04 21.79 -4.28
CA GLY A 265 16.92 22.56 -4.82
C GLY A 265 16.01 21.75 -5.75
N ASP A 266 16.20 20.44 -5.86
CA ASP A 266 15.29 19.58 -6.61
C ASP A 266 13.90 19.62 -5.95
N HIS A 267 12.86 19.78 -6.76
CA HIS A 267 11.51 20.05 -6.25
C HIS A 267 10.39 19.57 -7.16
N ASP A 268 9.25 19.25 -6.55
CA ASP A 268 7.96 19.13 -7.25
C ASP A 268 7.21 20.47 -7.09
N PRO A 269 6.96 21.23 -8.17
CA PRO A 269 6.23 22.50 -8.08
C PRO A 269 4.77 22.34 -7.66
N ASP A 270 4.17 21.18 -7.91
CA ASP A 270 2.73 20.92 -7.82
C ASP A 270 2.39 19.99 -6.65
N GLY A 271 3.33 19.82 -5.71
CA GLY A 271 3.19 18.87 -4.62
C GLY A 271 1.89 19.03 -3.80
N LEU A 272 1.30 17.90 -3.43
CA LEU A 272 0.05 17.80 -2.69
C LEU A 272 0.31 17.07 -1.38
N VAL A 273 -0.05 17.67 -0.25
CA VAL A 273 0.26 17.10 1.06
C VAL A 273 -0.91 17.19 2.02
N PHE A 274 -1.08 16.12 2.81
CA PHE A 274 -1.89 16.16 4.01
C PHE A 274 -1.07 16.71 5.17
N VAL A 275 -1.59 17.71 5.86
CA VAL A 275 -0.95 18.32 7.03
C VAL A 275 -1.95 18.43 8.19
N PRO A 276 -1.49 18.33 9.45
CA PRO A 276 -2.33 18.68 10.59
C PRO A 276 -2.84 20.13 10.44
N LEU A 277 -4.11 20.38 10.75
CA LEU A 277 -4.70 21.72 10.59
C LEU A 277 -3.89 22.80 11.34
N GLU A 278 -3.39 22.47 12.53
CA GLU A 278 -2.55 23.36 13.35
C GLU A 278 -1.21 23.78 12.71
N ASP A 279 -0.70 22.99 11.75
CA ASP A 279 0.55 23.24 11.06
C ASP A 279 0.35 23.86 9.66
N ALA A 280 -0.90 23.96 9.18
CA ALA A 280 -1.24 24.41 7.83
C ALA A 280 -0.60 25.76 7.46
N ASP A 281 -0.80 26.78 8.30
CA ASP A 281 -0.26 28.12 8.07
C ASP A 281 1.27 28.14 8.02
N ARG A 282 1.91 27.32 8.85
CA ARG A 282 3.38 27.22 8.90
C ARG A 282 3.93 26.55 7.65
N VAL A 283 3.25 25.53 7.13
CA VAL A 283 3.60 24.85 5.87
C VAL A 283 3.41 25.78 4.68
N LEU A 284 2.25 26.45 4.59
CA LEU A 284 1.96 27.40 3.51
C LEU A 284 2.96 28.56 3.49
N ALA A 285 3.33 29.09 4.67
CA ALA A 285 4.34 30.13 4.82
C ALA A 285 5.80 29.64 4.63
N GLY A 286 6.04 28.34 4.41
CA GLY A 286 7.39 27.78 4.23
C GLY A 286 8.25 27.75 5.50
N LYS A 287 7.64 27.89 6.69
CA LYS A 287 8.32 27.85 7.99
C LYS A 287 8.61 26.42 8.47
N CYS A 288 7.94 25.43 7.89
CA CYS A 288 8.24 24.02 8.09
C CYS A 288 8.08 23.25 6.79
N MET A 289 9.03 22.36 6.52
CA MET A 289 8.90 21.42 5.41
C MET A 289 7.88 20.35 5.79
N PRO A 290 6.90 20.07 4.92
CA PRO A 290 5.92 19.02 5.17
C PRO A 290 6.59 17.64 5.16
N LYS A 291 5.94 16.71 5.83
CA LYS A 291 6.30 15.29 5.93
C LYS A 291 5.04 14.49 5.62
N PRO A 292 5.15 13.23 5.17
CA PRO A 292 3.95 12.42 4.99
C PRO A 292 3.17 12.34 6.29
N LEU A 293 1.84 12.43 6.19
CA LEU A 293 0.96 12.40 7.36
C LEU A 293 1.08 11.05 8.07
N ILE A 294 1.25 11.08 9.39
CA ILE A 294 1.22 9.90 10.25
C ILE A 294 0.22 10.16 11.37
N LEU A 295 -0.85 9.37 11.44
CA LEU A 295 -1.83 9.41 12.53
C LEU A 295 -1.57 8.22 13.46
N ARG A 296 -1.64 8.40 14.79
CA ARG A 296 -1.35 7.32 15.76
C ARG A 296 -2.55 7.04 16.65
N ALA A 297 -2.86 5.78 16.89
CA ALA A 297 -3.92 5.43 17.82
C ALA A 297 -3.62 4.09 18.49
N ASN A 298 -4.25 3.84 19.63
CA ASN A 298 -4.13 2.54 20.28
C ASN A 298 -5.22 1.61 19.76
N ALA A 299 -4.90 0.33 19.69
CA ALA A 299 -5.92 -0.70 19.68
C ALA A 299 -6.85 -0.53 20.91
N GLY A 300 -8.15 -0.57 20.67
CA GLY A 300 -9.24 -0.24 21.58
C GLY A 300 -9.83 1.15 21.37
N ASP A 301 -9.11 2.07 20.72
CA ASP A 301 -9.61 3.43 20.47
C ASP A 301 -10.53 3.47 19.24
N TRP A 302 -11.20 4.61 19.08
CA TRP A 302 -11.87 5.01 17.85
C TRP A 302 -11.09 6.15 17.19
N ILE A 303 -11.04 6.16 15.87
CA ILE A 303 -10.50 7.30 15.12
C ILE A 303 -11.61 8.03 14.40
N GLU A 304 -11.59 9.36 14.54
CA GLU A 304 -12.33 10.30 13.71
C GLU A 304 -11.33 11.21 12.99
N VAL A 305 -11.36 11.19 11.65
CA VAL A 305 -10.55 12.10 10.82
C VAL A 305 -11.48 13.10 10.17
N ILE A 306 -11.21 14.38 10.42
CA ILE A 306 -11.85 15.51 9.76
C ILE A 306 -10.87 16.00 8.68
N LEU A 307 -11.24 15.85 7.41
CA LEU A 307 -10.45 16.34 6.29
C LEU A 307 -11.02 17.65 5.76
N HIS A 308 -10.18 18.67 5.68
CA HIS A 308 -10.43 19.92 5.00
C HIS A 308 -9.72 19.90 3.64
N ASN A 309 -10.41 20.27 2.56
CA ASN A 309 -9.76 20.47 1.26
C ASN A 309 -9.52 21.98 1.05
N ALA A 310 -8.26 22.38 0.88
CA ALA A 310 -7.84 23.77 0.70
C ALA A 310 -7.13 24.02 -0.64
N TRP A 311 -7.41 23.22 -1.68
CA TRP A 311 -6.80 23.41 -3.02
C TRP A 311 -7.40 24.57 -3.81
N ASP A 312 -8.69 24.81 -3.67
CA ASP A 312 -9.35 26.00 -4.22
C ASP A 312 -9.87 26.87 -3.07
N PRO A 313 -9.21 28.02 -2.77
CA PRO A 313 -9.69 28.96 -1.77
C PRO A 313 -11.07 29.55 -2.12
N GLU A 314 -11.42 29.59 -3.42
CA GLU A 314 -12.69 30.12 -3.92
C GLU A 314 -13.81 29.08 -3.87
N HIS A 315 -13.47 27.78 -3.86
CA HIS A 315 -14.44 26.67 -3.79
C HIS A 315 -14.01 25.59 -2.77
N PRO A 316 -13.99 25.91 -1.46
CA PRO A 316 -13.70 24.90 -0.44
C PRO A 316 -14.76 23.79 -0.52
N ILE A 317 -14.31 22.54 -0.66
CA ILE A 317 -15.22 21.40 -0.60
C ILE A 317 -15.83 21.37 0.81
N PRO A 318 -17.18 21.34 0.94
CA PRO A 318 -17.82 21.30 2.24
C PRO A 318 -17.35 20.10 3.06
N TYR A 319 -17.27 20.29 4.37
CA TYR A 319 -16.94 19.25 5.35
C TYR A 319 -17.70 17.95 5.07
N PHE A 320 -16.97 16.85 5.02
CA PHE A 320 -17.53 15.50 5.07
C PHE A 320 -17.15 14.87 6.40
N SER A 321 -18.16 14.46 7.19
CA SER A 321 -17.94 13.57 8.33
C SER A 321 -17.55 12.21 7.77
N TYR A 322 -16.29 11.82 7.93
CA TYR A 322 -15.90 10.43 7.74
C TYR A 322 -16.48 9.61 8.90
N PRO A 323 -16.88 8.34 8.66
CA PRO A 323 -17.38 7.50 9.73
C PRO A 323 -16.28 7.29 10.77
N THR A 324 -16.64 7.35 12.06
CA THR A 324 -15.73 6.92 13.13
C THR A 324 -15.43 5.44 12.97
N VAL A 325 -14.15 5.07 12.99
CA VAL A 325 -13.71 3.70 12.78
C VAL A 325 -13.20 3.10 14.10
N PRO A 326 -13.74 1.95 14.56
CA PRO A 326 -13.21 1.26 15.73
C PRO A 326 -11.87 0.59 15.39
N LEU A 327 -10.94 0.61 16.33
CA LEU A 327 -9.64 -0.05 16.22
C LEU A 327 -9.61 -1.25 17.14
N ASP A 328 -10.06 -2.40 16.66
CA ASP A 328 -10.22 -3.61 17.47
C ASP A 328 -8.90 -4.32 17.84
N GLN A 329 -7.81 -4.07 17.10
CA GLN A 329 -6.51 -4.71 17.34
C GLN A 329 -5.32 -3.88 16.81
N GLU A 330 -4.10 -4.30 17.13
CA GLU A 330 -2.87 -3.73 16.55
C GLU A 330 -2.77 -4.13 15.07
N TYR A 331 -2.89 -3.14 14.18
CA TYR A 331 -2.74 -3.30 12.73
C TYR A 331 -1.35 -2.89 12.19
N GLY A 332 -0.56 -2.18 13.00
CA GLY A 332 0.63 -1.50 12.52
C GLY A 332 0.27 -0.35 11.58
N ALA A 333 1.06 -0.13 10.52
CA ALA A 333 0.76 0.92 9.55
C ALA A 333 -0.45 0.56 8.66
N CYS A 334 -1.24 1.54 8.27
CA CYS A 334 -2.37 1.45 7.34
C CYS A 334 -2.28 2.66 6.41
N ILE A 335 -2.27 2.45 5.10
CA ILE A 335 -2.07 3.53 4.13
C ILE A 335 -3.33 4.42 4.03
N ILE A 336 -3.11 5.72 3.98
CA ILE A 336 -4.09 6.74 3.60
C ILE A 336 -3.69 7.23 2.21
N GLN A 337 -4.63 7.27 1.28
CA GLN A 337 -4.41 7.80 -0.07
C GLN A 337 -5.69 8.40 -0.63
N SER A 338 -5.55 9.32 -1.59
CA SER A 338 -6.68 9.92 -2.28
C SER A 338 -7.13 9.08 -3.47
N PHE A 339 -8.45 8.87 -3.57
CA PHE A 339 -9.10 8.25 -4.73
C PHE A 339 -9.82 9.27 -5.62
N GLY A 340 -9.80 10.57 -5.27
CA GLY A 340 -10.47 11.62 -6.05
C GLY A 340 -9.83 11.88 -7.41
N ASP A 341 -8.53 11.63 -7.51
CA ASP A 341 -7.77 11.58 -8.76
C ASP A 341 -6.59 10.62 -8.53
N MET A 342 -6.82 9.34 -8.83
CA MET A 342 -5.81 8.30 -8.60
C MET A 342 -4.55 8.49 -9.46
N ARG A 343 -4.70 9.15 -10.61
CA ARG A 343 -3.60 9.39 -11.53
C ARG A 343 -2.70 10.51 -11.02
N ASN A 344 -3.26 11.62 -10.53
CA ASN A 344 -2.46 12.80 -10.23
C ASN A 344 -2.06 12.95 -8.77
N HIS A 345 -2.92 12.55 -7.84
CA HIS A 345 -2.71 12.85 -6.43
C HIS A 345 -1.53 12.11 -5.80
N ARG A 346 -1.35 10.82 -6.15
CA ARG A 346 -0.34 9.97 -5.50
C ARG A 346 1.09 10.34 -5.88
N TYR A 347 1.36 10.61 -7.15
CA TYR A 347 2.72 10.97 -7.59
C TYR A 347 3.15 12.35 -7.05
N HIS A 348 2.19 13.27 -6.84
CA HIS A 348 2.42 14.57 -6.19
C HIS A 348 2.50 14.53 -4.66
N GLY A 349 2.27 13.35 -4.05
CA GLY A 349 2.54 13.14 -2.63
C GLY A 349 1.30 13.03 -1.73
N LEU A 350 0.08 13.03 -2.26
CA LEU A 350 -1.13 13.04 -1.42
C LEU A 350 -1.46 11.67 -0.82
N PHE A 351 -0.65 11.29 0.15
CA PHE A 351 -0.75 10.05 0.91
C PHE A 351 -0.30 10.25 2.36
N GLY A 352 -0.58 9.26 3.20
CA GLY A 352 -0.18 9.22 4.59
C GLY A 352 -0.37 7.81 5.17
N ALA A 353 -0.28 7.69 6.48
CA ALA A 353 -0.57 6.44 7.17
C ALA A 353 -1.29 6.69 8.51
N VAL A 354 -2.15 5.75 8.88
CA VAL A 354 -2.59 5.55 10.26
C VAL A 354 -1.76 4.41 10.85
N ILE A 355 -1.23 4.58 12.06
CA ILE A 355 -0.49 3.53 12.77
C ILE A 355 -1.27 3.17 14.02
N ILE A 356 -1.66 1.89 14.09
CA ILE A 356 -2.39 1.33 15.22
C ILE A 356 -1.42 0.59 16.13
N GLU A 357 -1.14 1.21 17.27
CA GLU A 357 -0.21 0.75 18.30
C GLU A 357 -0.88 -0.20 19.30
N PRO A 358 -0.10 -0.89 20.15
CA PRO A 358 -0.65 -1.69 21.24
C PRO A 358 -1.55 -0.89 22.20
N PRO A 359 -2.49 -1.54 22.90
CA PRO A 359 -3.35 -0.88 23.87
C PRO A 359 -2.58 -0.09 24.93
N GLY A 360 -3.01 1.16 25.17
CA GLY A 360 -2.39 2.05 26.15
C GLY A 360 -0.98 2.54 25.77
N ALA A 361 -0.58 2.42 24.51
CA ALA A 361 0.70 2.95 24.06
C ALA A 361 0.79 4.48 24.19
N LYS A 362 2.02 4.93 24.42
CA LYS A 362 2.45 6.33 24.39
C LYS A 362 3.62 6.44 23.43
N TRP A 363 3.66 7.52 22.68
CA TRP A 363 4.67 7.77 21.65
C TRP A 363 5.36 9.10 21.90
N TYR A 364 6.70 9.07 21.77
CA TYR A 364 7.54 10.22 22.01
C TYR A 364 8.49 10.43 20.83
N ARG A 365 8.69 11.68 20.42
CA ARG A 365 9.71 12.00 19.43
C ARG A 365 11.08 11.53 19.92
N ASN A 366 11.74 10.76 19.05
CA ASN A 366 12.89 9.90 19.30
C ASN A 366 13.86 10.33 20.44
N PHE A 367 14.54 11.47 20.30
CA PHE A 367 15.54 11.96 21.27
C PHE A 367 15.09 13.12 22.15
N THR A 368 13.97 13.78 21.81
CA THR A 368 13.49 14.94 22.58
C THR A 368 12.54 14.54 23.69
N GLY A 369 11.89 13.38 23.58
CA GLY A 369 10.89 12.92 24.54
C GLY A 369 9.61 13.75 24.57
N LYS A 370 9.42 14.64 23.58
CA LYS A 370 8.17 15.39 23.38
C LYS A 370 7.15 14.49 22.71
N GLU A 371 5.90 14.55 23.12
CA GLU A 371 4.81 13.88 22.40
C GLU A 371 4.63 14.53 21.04
N ASP A 372 4.45 13.70 20.02
CA ASP A 372 4.30 14.09 18.63
C ASP A 372 3.66 12.93 17.87
N SER A 373 2.37 13.07 17.56
CA SER A 373 1.60 12.03 16.87
C SER A 373 2.01 11.85 15.41
N PHE A 374 2.69 12.83 14.82
CA PHE A 374 3.03 12.87 13.40
C PHE A 374 4.51 12.57 13.12
N ALA A 375 5.26 12.17 14.14
CA ALA A 375 6.68 11.91 14.00
C ALA A 375 6.97 10.65 13.16
N GLU A 376 7.79 10.82 12.11
CA GLU A 376 8.41 9.74 11.34
C GLU A 376 9.38 8.88 12.18
N GLN A 377 9.84 9.41 13.33
CA GLN A 377 10.71 8.72 14.29
C GLN A 377 10.16 8.86 15.71
N ALA A 378 9.73 7.75 16.28
CA ALA A 378 9.15 7.72 17.62
C ALA A 378 9.78 6.65 18.51
N VAL A 379 9.67 6.83 19.81
CA VAL A 379 9.82 5.77 20.82
C VAL A 379 8.43 5.42 21.29
N ILE A 380 8.06 4.16 21.16
CA ILE A 380 6.77 3.62 21.57
C ILE A 380 6.95 2.90 22.91
N THR A 381 6.10 3.22 23.87
CA THR A 381 6.03 2.55 25.17
C THR A 381 4.61 2.10 25.41
N ALA A 382 4.38 0.83 25.76
CA ALA A 382 3.05 0.33 26.09
C ALA A 382 3.12 -0.61 27.30
N PRO A 383 2.07 -0.69 28.13
CA PRO A 383 2.00 -1.66 29.23
C PRO A 383 2.26 -3.09 28.73
N GLY A 384 3.10 -3.84 29.46
CA GLY A 384 3.43 -5.23 29.10
C GLY A 384 4.27 -5.42 27.83
N THR A 385 4.68 -4.34 27.15
CA THR A 385 5.49 -4.41 25.92
C THR A 385 6.84 -3.74 26.14
N GLU A 386 7.92 -4.36 25.66
CA GLU A 386 9.22 -3.73 25.64
C GLU A 386 9.19 -2.49 24.73
N SER A 387 9.65 -1.36 25.25
CA SER A 387 9.73 -0.11 24.48
C SER A 387 10.61 -0.28 23.25
N PHE A 388 10.16 0.25 22.12
CA PHE A 388 10.89 0.15 20.85
C PHE A 388 10.98 1.51 20.16
N ARG A 389 11.99 1.66 19.30
CA ARG A 389 12.04 2.77 18.34
C ARG A 389 11.30 2.37 17.08
N GLU A 390 10.52 3.30 16.58
CA GLU A 390 9.77 3.15 15.36
C GLU A 390 10.24 4.17 14.33
N TYR A 391 10.44 3.68 13.10
CA TYR A 391 10.70 4.50 11.92
C TYR A 391 9.65 4.24 10.86
N VAL A 392 9.01 5.29 10.36
CA VAL A 392 7.97 5.19 9.34
C VAL A 392 8.54 5.65 8.01
N LEU A 393 8.64 4.72 7.07
CA LEU A 393 9.23 4.92 5.75
C LEU A 393 8.15 4.80 4.67
N PHE A 394 7.90 5.91 3.98
CA PHE A 394 7.06 5.99 2.81
C PHE A 394 7.95 5.89 1.58
N ILE A 395 7.70 4.88 0.76
CA ILE A 395 8.38 4.72 -0.53
C ILE A 395 7.58 5.44 -1.61
N GLN A 396 8.27 6.19 -2.46
CA GLN A 396 7.64 6.96 -3.54
C GLN A 396 8.39 6.77 -4.85
N ASN A 397 7.64 6.40 -5.89
CA ASN A 397 8.09 6.30 -7.28
C ASN A 397 7.21 7.19 -8.17
N GLY A 398 7.72 7.56 -9.35
CA GLY A 398 6.99 8.36 -10.33
C GLY A 398 6.97 9.87 -10.04
N ILE A 399 7.91 10.38 -9.24
CA ILE A 399 7.93 11.79 -8.83
C ILE A 399 8.30 12.67 -10.02
N ARG A 400 7.48 13.68 -10.32
CA ARG A 400 7.79 14.70 -11.32
C ARG A 400 8.75 15.76 -10.76
N LEU A 401 10.02 15.39 -10.62
CA LEU A 401 11.02 16.25 -9.98
C LEU A 401 11.69 17.19 -10.99
N LEU A 402 11.76 18.48 -10.65
CA LEU A 402 12.51 19.50 -11.39
C LEU A 402 13.79 19.87 -10.66
N ASP A 403 14.86 20.14 -11.40
CA ASP A 403 16.10 20.68 -10.84
C ASP A 403 15.93 22.16 -10.39
N VAL A 404 16.97 22.73 -9.79
CA VAL A 404 16.97 24.13 -9.34
C VAL A 404 16.75 25.14 -10.48
N LYS A 405 17.02 24.76 -11.74
CA LYS A 405 16.83 25.58 -12.94
C LYS A 405 15.43 25.40 -13.55
N GLY A 406 14.62 24.47 -13.04
CA GLY A 406 13.28 24.15 -13.54
C GLY A 406 13.26 23.09 -14.65
N ASN A 407 14.38 22.42 -14.93
CA ASN A 407 14.41 21.34 -15.91
C ASN A 407 13.88 20.05 -15.30
N LEU A 408 13.12 19.27 -16.07
CA LEU A 408 12.67 17.95 -15.65
C LEU A 408 13.88 17.01 -15.50
N ILE A 409 13.99 16.40 -14.33
CA ILE A 409 15.01 15.40 -14.05
C ILE A 409 14.56 14.07 -14.66
N ARG A 410 15.49 13.37 -15.32
CA ARG A 410 15.26 12.08 -15.98
C ARG A 410 16.44 11.14 -15.73
N THR A 411 16.62 10.71 -14.49
CA THR A 411 17.74 9.81 -14.13
C THR A 411 17.69 8.50 -14.92
N ALA A 412 16.48 8.05 -15.29
CA ALA A 412 16.29 6.83 -16.07
C ALA A 412 16.66 6.91 -17.57
N ALA A 413 16.90 8.12 -18.11
CA ALA A 413 17.03 8.35 -19.56
C ALA A 413 18.47 8.55 -20.06
N GLU A 414 19.48 8.35 -19.22
CA GLU A 414 20.88 8.56 -19.59
C GLU A 414 21.52 7.24 -20.08
N ASP A 415 21.60 7.01 -21.41
CA ASP A 415 22.87 6.80 -22.19
C ASP A 415 22.73 6.05 -23.54
N ASP A 416 21.57 5.53 -23.94
CA ASP A 416 21.48 4.56 -25.06
C ASP A 416 20.58 4.96 -26.25
N GLY A 417 19.86 6.08 -26.16
CA GLY A 417 19.01 6.57 -27.25
C GLY A 417 17.70 5.77 -27.44
N GLU A 418 17.49 4.74 -26.61
CA GLU A 418 16.23 4.03 -26.48
C GLU A 418 15.23 4.84 -25.64
N PRO A 419 13.93 4.75 -25.94
CA PRO A 419 12.90 5.36 -25.09
C PRO A 419 12.90 4.67 -23.71
N VAL A 420 12.81 5.48 -22.64
CA VAL A 420 12.63 4.95 -21.28
C VAL A 420 11.23 4.40 -21.15
N ASP A 421 11.15 3.19 -20.60
CA ASP A 421 9.91 2.51 -20.28
C ASP A 421 9.00 3.41 -19.40
N ALA A 422 7.69 3.42 -19.66
CA ALA A 422 6.78 4.38 -19.02
C ALA A 422 6.73 4.16 -17.49
N GLU A 423 6.99 2.95 -17.07
CA GLU A 423 6.98 2.41 -15.72
C GLU A 423 8.20 2.89 -14.92
N ASP A 424 9.31 3.14 -15.62
CA ASP A 424 10.57 3.66 -15.06
C ASP A 424 10.66 5.19 -15.08
N THR A 425 9.65 5.86 -15.65
CA THR A 425 9.59 7.32 -15.63
C THR A 425 9.32 7.91 -14.25
N GLY A 426 9.93 9.06 -14.00
CA GLY A 426 9.79 9.82 -12.78
C GLY A 426 10.81 9.42 -11.71
N GLU A 427 11.19 10.40 -10.91
CA GLU A 427 12.18 10.20 -9.86
C GLU A 427 11.61 9.44 -8.68
N LYS A 428 12.50 8.99 -7.80
CA LYS A 428 12.14 8.13 -6.67
C LYS A 428 12.68 8.70 -5.37
N GLY A 429 12.11 8.29 -4.25
CA GLY A 429 12.49 8.82 -2.95
C GLY A 429 11.79 8.21 -1.75
N TYR A 430 12.15 8.75 -0.59
CA TYR A 430 11.59 8.37 0.69
C TYR A 430 11.06 9.59 1.44
N ASN A 431 9.82 9.51 1.90
CA ASN A 431 9.17 10.53 2.73
C ASN A 431 9.30 11.97 2.18
N TYR A 432 8.97 12.18 0.89
CA TYR A 432 9.17 13.44 0.15
C TYR A 432 10.61 13.94 0.08
N ARG A 433 11.59 13.03 0.06
CA ARG A 433 13.02 13.34 0.00
C ARG A 433 13.74 12.39 -0.93
N SER A 434 14.71 12.90 -1.69
CA SER A 434 15.47 12.11 -2.67
C SER A 434 16.93 12.59 -2.72
N GLU A 435 17.87 11.66 -2.54
CA GLU A 435 19.31 11.94 -2.56
C GLU A 435 20.00 11.32 -3.79
N ARG A 436 19.78 11.92 -4.96
CA ARG A 436 20.31 11.44 -6.24
C ARG A 436 21.84 11.44 -6.29
N PHE A 437 22.42 10.44 -6.95
CA PHE A 437 23.88 10.35 -7.14
C PHE A 437 24.44 11.49 -7.95
N ALA A 438 23.74 11.92 -9.02
CA ALA A 438 24.16 13.03 -9.88
C ALA A 438 24.55 14.28 -9.07
N ASN A 439 23.76 14.64 -8.06
CA ASN A 439 24.01 15.80 -7.19
C ASN A 439 25.27 15.65 -6.34
N ARG A 440 25.59 14.43 -5.90
CA ARG A 440 26.80 14.14 -5.12
C ARG A 440 28.03 14.07 -6.02
N LEU A 441 27.93 13.36 -7.14
CA LEU A 441 29.03 13.18 -8.10
C LEU A 441 29.44 14.47 -8.79
N ALA A 442 28.49 15.39 -9.03
CA ALA A 442 28.80 16.74 -9.51
C ALA A 442 29.69 17.53 -8.54
N ARG A 443 29.59 17.26 -7.23
CA ARG A 443 30.43 17.89 -6.19
C ARG A 443 31.76 17.16 -5.98
N ASP A 444 31.75 15.84 -6.00
CA ASP A 444 32.95 15.00 -5.87
C ASP A 444 32.81 13.76 -6.77
N PRO A 445 33.59 13.64 -7.86
CA PRO A 445 33.38 12.61 -8.88
C PRO A 445 33.84 11.21 -8.45
N ARG A 446 34.41 11.05 -7.24
CA ARG A 446 34.88 9.76 -6.74
C ARG A 446 33.70 8.89 -6.31
N ILE A 447 33.29 7.97 -7.19
CA ILE A 447 32.13 7.08 -6.99
C ILE A 447 32.16 6.35 -5.64
N TRP A 448 33.32 5.85 -5.20
CA TRP A 448 33.46 5.15 -3.91
C TRP A 448 33.23 6.03 -2.67
N LYS A 449 33.06 7.34 -2.84
CA LYS A 449 32.73 8.30 -1.77
C LYS A 449 31.29 8.78 -1.82
N VAL A 450 30.46 8.33 -2.77
CA VAL A 450 29.11 8.86 -2.98
C VAL A 450 28.24 8.80 -1.72
N PHE A 451 28.33 7.74 -0.92
CA PHE A 451 27.59 7.59 0.34
C PHE A 451 28.21 8.32 1.54
N SER A 452 29.40 8.92 1.40
CA SER A 452 30.16 9.47 2.53
C SER A 452 29.56 10.76 3.05
N SER A 453 28.98 10.72 4.24
CA SER A 453 28.55 11.94 4.95
C SER A 453 29.69 12.88 5.30
N LYS A 454 30.94 12.40 5.38
CA LYS A 454 32.11 13.28 5.59
C LYS A 454 32.40 14.16 4.38
N VAL A 455 32.07 13.69 3.18
CA VAL A 455 32.35 14.39 1.92
C VAL A 455 31.15 15.24 1.53
N HIS A 456 29.94 14.66 1.54
CA HIS A 456 28.74 15.29 1.02
C HIS A 456 27.82 15.87 2.12
N GLY A 457 28.00 15.45 3.37
CA GLY A 457 27.00 15.61 4.43
C GLY A 457 25.99 14.47 4.44
N ASP A 458 25.16 14.42 5.48
CA ASP A 458 24.05 13.47 5.58
C ASP A 458 23.11 13.58 4.35
N PRO A 459 22.49 12.49 3.88
CA PRO A 459 21.58 12.56 2.75
C PRO A 459 20.34 13.39 3.06
N ALA A 460 19.65 13.87 2.02
CA ALA A 460 18.35 14.51 2.17
C ALA A 460 17.29 13.55 2.68
N THR A 461 17.36 12.26 2.30
CA THR A 461 16.49 11.21 2.85
C THR A 461 16.62 11.10 4.37
N PRO A 462 15.61 10.55 5.06
CA PRO A 462 15.63 10.45 6.52
C PRO A 462 16.92 9.86 7.11
N VAL A 463 17.46 10.48 8.16
CA VAL A 463 18.53 9.87 8.96
C VAL A 463 17.90 9.26 10.22
N TRP A 464 17.70 7.95 10.20
CA TRP A 464 17.17 7.20 11.33
C TRP A 464 18.24 7.09 12.42
N LYS A 465 17.87 7.22 13.69
CA LYS A 465 18.83 7.30 14.78
C LYS A 465 18.43 6.41 15.95
N ALA A 466 19.30 5.48 16.34
CA ALA A 466 19.14 4.61 17.50
C ALA A 466 20.39 4.63 18.39
N TYR A 467 20.30 4.10 19.61
CA TYR A 467 21.46 3.61 20.32
C TYR A 467 21.65 2.12 20.08
N SER A 468 22.90 1.66 20.16
CA SER A 468 23.24 0.24 20.05
C SER A 468 22.44 -0.61 21.04
N GLY A 469 21.85 -1.70 20.55
CA GLY A 469 20.98 -2.62 21.28
C GLY A 469 19.53 -2.15 21.45
N ASP A 470 19.15 -0.96 20.97
CA ASP A 470 17.75 -0.54 21.03
C ASP A 470 16.90 -1.47 20.14
N ARG A 471 15.73 -1.91 20.63
CA ARG A 471 14.72 -2.59 19.82
C ARG A 471 14.18 -1.62 18.76
N VAL A 472 14.19 -2.02 17.49
CA VAL A 472 13.81 -1.16 16.35
C VAL A 472 12.78 -1.85 15.45
N ILE A 473 11.74 -1.12 15.07
CA ILE A 473 10.75 -1.53 14.07
C ILE A 473 10.71 -0.48 12.96
N PHE A 474 10.95 -0.91 11.72
CA PHE A 474 10.70 -0.12 10.53
C PHE A 474 9.30 -0.44 9.99
N ARG A 475 8.44 0.57 9.91
CA ARG A 475 7.15 0.49 9.24
C ARG A 475 7.28 1.05 7.84
N THR A 476 7.39 0.17 6.87
CA THR A 476 7.52 0.55 5.45
C THR A 476 6.18 0.45 4.77
N VAL A 477 5.81 1.49 4.02
CA VAL A 477 4.59 1.55 3.21
C VAL A 477 4.92 2.09 1.81
N MET A 478 4.22 1.58 0.80
CA MET A 478 4.34 2.03 -0.58
C MET A 478 2.98 2.53 -1.08
N PRO A 479 2.63 3.82 -0.84
CA PRO A 479 1.37 4.41 -1.29
C PRO A 479 1.41 4.97 -2.72
N ALA A 480 2.55 4.84 -3.41
CA ALA A 480 2.85 5.61 -4.61
C ALA A 480 2.23 5.03 -5.89
N ASP A 481 2.74 5.47 -7.03
CA ASP A 481 2.00 5.43 -8.29
C ASP A 481 2.46 4.35 -9.29
N LYS A 482 3.78 4.16 -9.44
CA LYS A 482 4.36 3.31 -10.49
C LYS A 482 4.36 1.81 -10.15
N PRO A 483 4.05 0.93 -11.11
CA PRO A 483 3.85 -0.51 -10.88
C PRO A 483 5.14 -1.25 -10.55
N ARG A 484 6.31 -0.76 -11.02
CA ARG A 484 7.61 -1.40 -10.79
C ARG A 484 7.87 -1.59 -9.31
N ASN A 485 8.02 -2.86 -8.94
CA ASN A 485 8.32 -3.26 -7.58
C ASN A 485 9.70 -2.81 -7.17
N THR A 486 9.81 -2.42 -5.91
CA THR A 486 11.08 -2.13 -5.28
C THR A 486 11.32 -3.13 -4.14
N SER A 487 12.42 -2.92 -3.44
CA SER A 487 12.75 -3.69 -2.25
C SER A 487 13.32 -2.78 -1.19
N ILE A 488 13.53 -3.32 0.01
CA ILE A 488 14.23 -2.59 1.06
C ILE A 488 15.20 -3.49 1.80
N ALA A 489 16.42 -3.00 1.92
CA ALA A 489 17.48 -3.59 2.72
C ALA A 489 17.96 -2.59 3.76
N ILE A 490 18.33 -3.10 4.93
CA ILE A 490 19.05 -2.35 5.97
C ILE A 490 20.35 -3.11 6.17
N HIS A 491 21.47 -2.48 5.79
CA HIS A 491 22.78 -3.13 5.82
C HIS A 491 23.09 -3.67 7.23
N ASP A 492 23.64 -4.89 7.30
CA ASP A 492 24.03 -5.58 8.54
C ASP A 492 22.88 -5.89 9.52
N HIS A 493 21.63 -5.78 9.07
CA HIS A 493 20.47 -6.11 9.90
C HIS A 493 19.58 -7.14 9.21
N LEU A 494 19.00 -8.03 10.02
CA LEU A 494 18.08 -9.07 9.60
C LEU A 494 16.75 -8.90 10.34
N TRP A 495 15.67 -9.37 9.74
CA TRP A 495 14.36 -9.44 10.40
C TRP A 495 13.61 -10.70 9.97
N ARG A 496 12.58 -11.05 10.74
CA ARG A 496 11.65 -12.11 10.35
C ARG A 496 10.65 -11.55 9.35
N GLU A 497 10.42 -12.24 8.24
CA GLU A 497 9.43 -11.78 7.27
C GLU A 497 8.01 -11.73 7.89
N GLN A 498 7.70 -12.69 8.76
CA GLN A 498 6.49 -12.67 9.59
C GLN A 498 6.87 -12.46 11.04
N ARG A 499 6.82 -11.20 11.50
CA ARG A 499 7.26 -10.75 12.84
C ARG A 499 6.80 -11.64 13.99
N ARG A 500 5.53 -12.11 13.95
CA ARG A 500 4.89 -12.85 15.05
C ARG A 500 5.14 -14.36 15.00
N ASP A 501 5.69 -14.91 13.92
CA ASP A 501 5.99 -16.33 13.81
C ASP A 501 7.50 -16.61 14.00
N PRO A 502 7.92 -17.22 15.13
CA PRO A 502 9.34 -17.48 15.41
C PRO A 502 9.98 -18.51 14.48
N PHE A 503 9.19 -19.30 13.74
CA PHE A 503 9.70 -20.31 12.80
C PHE A 503 9.75 -19.82 11.35
N PHE A 504 9.24 -18.61 11.09
CA PHE A 504 9.26 -18.05 9.75
C PHE A 504 10.65 -17.59 9.33
N ARG A 505 10.89 -17.54 8.01
CA ARG A 505 12.21 -17.20 7.46
C ARG A 505 12.71 -15.83 7.94
N ILE A 506 14.02 -15.78 8.17
CA ILE A 506 14.77 -14.57 8.46
C ILE A 506 15.34 -14.05 7.13
N ILE A 507 15.13 -12.78 6.84
CA ILE A 507 15.48 -12.15 5.57
C ILE A 507 16.37 -10.91 5.80
N PRO A 508 17.34 -10.64 4.90
CA PRO A 508 18.15 -9.42 4.91
C PRO A 508 17.54 -8.28 4.07
N LEU A 509 16.52 -8.61 3.26
CA LEU A 509 15.92 -7.74 2.26
C LEU A 509 14.46 -8.12 2.10
N GLN A 510 13.57 -7.14 2.14
CA GLN A 510 12.16 -7.29 1.84
C GLN A 510 11.96 -6.97 0.35
N GLY A 511 11.64 -8.00 -0.43
CA GLY A 511 11.34 -7.87 -1.86
C GLY A 511 9.85 -7.70 -2.14
N GLY A 512 9.52 -7.44 -3.40
CA GLY A 512 8.14 -7.35 -3.89
C GLY A 512 7.36 -6.23 -3.21
N VAL A 513 8.00 -5.08 -2.97
CA VAL A 513 7.33 -3.92 -2.38
C VAL A 513 6.66 -3.13 -3.50
N SER A 514 5.34 -3.26 -3.57
CA SER A 514 4.45 -2.65 -4.54
C SER A 514 3.38 -1.80 -3.86
N ILE A 515 2.54 -1.17 -4.67
CA ILE A 515 1.55 -0.21 -4.25
C ILE A 515 0.50 -0.85 -3.34
N GLY A 516 0.27 -0.22 -2.19
CA GLY A 516 -0.62 -0.71 -1.14
C GLY A 516 0.05 -1.67 -0.16
N ASN A 517 1.28 -2.14 -0.43
CA ASN A 517 1.97 -2.99 0.52
C ASN A 517 2.41 -2.22 1.76
N LYS A 518 2.42 -2.96 2.87
CA LYS A 518 2.98 -2.54 4.15
C LYS A 518 3.81 -3.66 4.76
N PHE A 519 4.89 -3.30 5.44
CA PHE A 519 5.75 -4.25 6.15
C PHE A 519 6.18 -3.66 7.48
N ASP A 520 5.96 -4.40 8.56
CA ASP A 520 6.46 -4.09 9.90
C ASP A 520 7.71 -4.94 10.17
N MET A 521 8.89 -4.38 9.92
CA MET A 521 10.18 -5.07 9.99
C MET A 521 10.85 -4.80 11.34
N GLU A 522 10.81 -5.78 12.23
CA GLU A 522 11.49 -5.74 13.52
C GLU A 522 12.90 -6.31 13.40
N LEU A 523 13.92 -5.51 13.70
CA LEU A 523 15.31 -5.94 13.61
C LEU A 523 15.59 -7.01 14.68
N LEU A 524 16.10 -8.17 14.25
CA LEU A 524 16.23 -9.36 15.09
C LEU A 524 17.09 -9.12 16.34
N ASP A 525 18.22 -8.43 16.18
CA ASP A 525 19.19 -8.11 17.25
C ASP A 525 19.12 -6.64 17.70
N GLY A 526 18.03 -5.93 17.33
CA GLY A 526 17.91 -4.49 17.52
C GLY A 526 18.89 -3.68 16.66
N ALA A 527 19.21 -2.46 17.10
CA ALA A 527 20.20 -1.62 16.44
C ALA A 527 21.62 -2.15 16.68
N GLY A 528 22.40 -2.31 15.59
CA GLY A 528 23.73 -2.92 15.62
C GLY A 528 24.83 -2.16 16.39
N CYS A 529 26.07 -2.32 15.95
CA CYS A 529 27.20 -1.61 16.52
C CYS A 529 27.16 -0.11 16.20
N PRO A 530 27.79 0.77 16.99
CA PRO A 530 27.84 2.19 16.66
C PRO A 530 28.47 2.44 15.28
N GLY A 531 27.76 3.14 14.41
CA GLY A 531 28.14 3.36 13.01
C GLY A 531 26.98 3.88 12.17
N ASP A 532 27.27 4.17 10.90
CA ASP A 532 26.28 4.51 9.89
C ASP A 532 26.05 3.30 8.99
N TYR A 533 24.79 2.85 8.93
CA TYR A 533 24.33 1.78 8.06
C TYR A 533 23.51 2.35 6.92
N LEU A 534 23.60 1.75 5.74
CA LEU A 534 22.78 2.13 4.60
C LEU A 534 21.42 1.43 4.71
N TYR A 535 20.32 2.18 4.58
CA TYR A 535 19.04 1.61 4.19
C TYR A 535 18.71 2.05 2.76
N ARG A 536 18.26 1.13 1.91
CA ARG A 536 18.16 1.39 0.46
C ARG A 536 17.25 0.41 -0.26
N SER A 537 16.90 0.73 -1.50
CA SER A 537 16.39 -0.26 -2.47
C SER A 537 17.43 -1.33 -2.80
N GLY A 538 16.97 -2.54 -3.15
CA GLY A 538 17.77 -3.60 -3.77
C GLY A 538 18.30 -3.28 -5.16
N SER A 539 17.57 -2.48 -5.94
CA SER A 539 18.02 -2.07 -7.28
C SER A 539 19.00 -0.91 -7.17
N PHE A 540 20.20 -1.05 -7.72
CA PHE A 540 21.17 0.05 -7.75
C PHE A 540 20.84 1.05 -8.85
N ALA A 541 20.77 0.53 -10.08
CA ALA A 541 20.25 1.27 -11.22
C ALA A 541 18.79 1.69 -10.93
N TRP A 542 18.45 2.90 -11.35
CA TRP A 542 17.09 3.48 -11.33
C TRP A 542 16.46 3.77 -9.96
N ASP A 543 16.84 3.08 -8.89
CA ASP A 543 16.32 3.32 -7.53
C ASP A 543 17.34 4.05 -6.67
N VAL A 544 18.47 3.40 -6.36
CA VAL A 544 19.49 3.99 -5.47
C VAL A 544 20.14 5.21 -6.11
N GLU A 545 20.48 5.14 -7.40
CA GLU A 545 21.04 6.26 -8.16
C GLU A 545 20.06 7.45 -8.23
N SER A 546 18.76 7.16 -8.34
CA SER A 546 17.65 8.12 -8.32
C SER A 546 17.25 8.59 -6.92
N GLY A 547 17.96 8.14 -5.86
CA GLY A 547 17.84 8.68 -4.51
C GLY A 547 17.07 7.85 -3.49
N MET A 548 16.76 6.58 -3.78
CA MET A 548 16.17 5.61 -2.83
C MET A 548 17.20 4.97 -1.90
N TRP A 549 17.88 5.79 -1.11
CA TRP A 549 18.77 5.33 -0.04
C TRP A 549 18.86 6.37 1.07
N GLY A 550 19.27 5.97 2.27
CA GLY A 550 19.56 6.88 3.37
C GLY A 550 20.39 6.22 4.47
N ILE A 551 20.52 6.89 5.61
CA ILE A 551 21.38 6.45 6.71
C ILE A 551 20.58 6.03 7.93
N PHE A 552 20.86 4.83 8.44
CA PHE A 552 20.53 4.41 9.79
C PHE A 552 21.77 4.57 10.69
N ARG A 553 21.77 5.61 11.52
CA ARG A 553 22.87 5.97 12.41
C ARG A 553 22.68 5.37 13.80
N VAL A 554 23.55 4.44 14.16
CA VAL A 554 23.57 3.83 15.49
C VAL A 554 24.64 4.50 16.34
N MET A 555 24.22 4.99 17.51
CA MET A 555 25.09 5.72 18.43
C MET A 555 25.52 4.83 19.58
N LYS A 556 26.70 5.12 20.13
CA LYS A 556 27.17 4.47 21.36
C LYS A 556 26.32 4.91 22.56
N GLN A 557 25.84 3.95 23.36
CA GLN A 557 25.30 4.27 24.68
C GLN A 557 26.43 4.75 25.59
N THR A 558 26.40 6.01 26.02
CA THR A 558 27.30 6.49 27.07
C THR A 558 26.72 6.17 28.45
N LEU A 559 27.58 6.05 29.47
CA LEU A 559 27.18 5.80 30.88
C LEU A 559 26.11 6.78 31.39
N GLY A 560 26.13 8.03 30.92
CA GLY A 560 25.12 9.05 31.26
C GLY A 560 23.72 8.77 30.67
N CYS A 561 23.62 8.10 29.51
CA CYS A 561 22.34 7.68 28.94
C CYS A 561 21.74 6.48 29.67
N ARG A 562 22.58 5.53 30.12
CA ARG A 562 22.13 4.38 30.93
C ARG A 562 21.48 4.83 32.24
N CYS A 563 22.06 5.83 32.92
CA CYS A 563 21.52 6.38 34.15
C CYS A 563 20.17 7.11 33.93
N LYS A 564 20.03 7.91 32.85
CA LYS A 564 18.77 8.59 32.53
C LYS A 564 17.65 7.62 32.11
N GLY A 565 17.98 6.55 31.37
CA GLY A 565 17.03 5.50 31.00
C GLY A 565 16.55 4.69 32.20
N MET A 566 17.47 4.35 33.12
CA MET A 566 17.15 3.62 34.36
C MET A 566 16.31 4.48 35.31
N CYS A 567 16.64 5.76 35.49
CA CYS A 567 15.82 6.70 36.28
C CYS A 567 14.42 6.91 35.68
N ARG A 568 14.25 6.89 34.34
CA ARG A 568 12.93 6.94 33.69
C ARG A 568 12.12 5.66 33.91
N LYS A 569 12.74 4.48 33.79
CA LYS A 569 12.09 3.20 34.09
C LYS A 569 11.62 3.12 35.55
N ILE A 570 12.46 3.54 36.50
CA ILE A 570 12.13 3.58 37.92
C ILE A 570 10.96 4.55 38.16
N ARG A 571 11.02 5.77 37.62
CA ARG A 571 9.99 6.79 37.83
C ARG A 571 8.63 6.44 37.20
N ASN A 572 8.61 5.62 36.15
CA ASN A 572 7.40 5.08 35.53
C ASN A 572 6.88 3.79 36.21
N CYS A 573 7.65 3.14 37.08
CA CYS A 573 7.15 2.04 37.93
C CYS A 573 6.46 2.56 39.21
N PHE A 574 6.67 3.84 39.56
CA PHE A 574 6.10 4.50 40.74
C PHE A 574 4.98 5.51 40.41
N ARG A 575 4.46 5.48 39.18
CA ARG A 575 3.27 6.19 38.70
C ARG A 575 2.39 5.21 37.95
#